data_AF-A0A1B8A9C5-F1
#
_entry.id   AF-A0A1B8A9C5-F1
#
_cell.length_a   1.000
_cell.length_b   1.000
_cell.length_c   1.000
_cell.angle_alpha   90.00
_cell.angle_beta   90.00
_cell.angle_gamma   90.00
#
_symmetry.space_group_name_H-M   'P 1'
#
loop_
_entity.id
_entity.type
_entity.pdbx_description
1 polymer ?
#
loop_
_entity_poly.entity_id
_entity_poly.type
_entity_poly.pdbx_seq_one_letter_code
_entity_poly.pdbx_strand_id
1 'polypeptide(L)'
;MPDRECYYCLTEIAKQFPRHLGKHNGVGLETHDLLREFVKSADESADKSPRYSEPELAKLVKRLIHSTGGLSSLKEASQDCYFLPADSCRVEGVTDEDILNDCLHNFDKTKSTVYSSEKPRSPLKIANLVPVLAQLDKPNPSCVKYATNLGPGDGVKRPKVLAGEPSDSEMKTYTNITPEGTFIDLHVDQGYEGITLVGRGCVKLWVMFPPTEHNLTIWDEYRESQEILKSSWDRLKGGKVAIQTGNQAIILKPGLLHSTFTLRGGLVFGLTYITKSCLTVTPKLLRIEHDHFQKLGDDDLSPFLESILICMSPESDRQDEALRVLCEMPKIRAVKKNDLLAKIKDAITSADCRHCGKRWRSHWG
;
A
#
# COMPACT_ATOMS: atom_id res chain seq x y z
N MET A 1 33.69 6.00 -23.37
CA MET A 1 32.96 6.00 -22.08
C MET A 1 32.22 4.68 -22.03
N PRO A 2 32.40 3.85 -21.00
CA PRO A 2 31.69 2.57 -20.93
C PRO A 2 30.19 2.84 -20.98
N ASP A 3 29.47 1.97 -21.69
CA ASP A 3 28.03 1.99 -21.82
C ASP A 3 27.39 2.09 -20.42
N ARG A 4 26.51 3.06 -20.21
CA ARG A 4 25.79 3.20 -18.95
C ARG A 4 24.50 2.42 -19.08
N GLU A 5 24.38 1.31 -18.35
CA GLU A 5 23.08 0.65 -18.15
C GLU A 5 22.10 1.66 -17.52
N CYS A 6 20.92 1.82 -18.12
CA CYS A 6 19.85 2.61 -17.53
C CYS A 6 18.98 1.71 -16.67
N TYR A 7 18.96 1.94 -15.36
CA TYR A 7 18.22 1.09 -14.42
C TYR A 7 16.70 1.26 -14.49
N TYR A 8 16.18 2.16 -15.34
CA TYR A 8 14.76 2.27 -15.65
C TYR A 8 14.29 1.27 -16.70
N CYS A 9 15.07 1.05 -17.76
CA CYS A 9 14.71 0.15 -18.86
C CYS A 9 15.68 -1.03 -19.03
N LEU A 10 16.69 -1.11 -18.17
CA LEU A 10 17.79 -2.09 -18.21
C LEU A 10 18.50 -2.18 -19.57
N THR A 11 18.50 -1.09 -20.35
CA THR A 11 19.22 -1.02 -21.63
C THR A 11 20.59 -0.39 -21.45
N GLU A 12 21.61 -0.94 -22.09
CA GLU A 12 22.91 -0.30 -22.25
C GLU A 12 22.79 0.98 -23.10
N ILE A 13 23.37 2.08 -22.63
CA ILE A 13 23.33 3.38 -23.31
C ILE A 13 24.75 3.90 -23.53
N ALA A 14 25.18 3.82 -24.79
CA ALA A 14 26.51 4.26 -25.21
C ALA A 14 26.70 5.79 -25.19
N LYS A 15 25.65 6.57 -25.49
CA LYS A 15 25.71 8.05 -25.65
C LYS A 15 24.40 8.73 -25.24
N GLN A 16 24.50 9.97 -24.75
CA GLN A 16 23.35 10.84 -24.38
C GLN A 16 22.48 10.35 -23.20
N PHE A 17 23.11 9.77 -22.16
CA PHE A 17 22.42 9.28 -20.96
C PHE A 17 21.47 10.30 -20.31
N PRO A 18 21.83 11.59 -20.10
CA PRO A 18 20.89 12.57 -19.53
C PRO A 18 19.67 12.80 -20.41
N ARG A 19 19.83 12.77 -21.74
CA ARG A 19 18.73 12.90 -22.69
C ARG A 19 17.83 11.66 -22.69
N HIS A 20 18.42 10.48 -22.50
CA HIS A 20 17.65 9.26 -22.31
C HIS A 20 16.85 9.30 -21.01
N LEU A 21 17.48 9.72 -19.89
CA LEU A 21 16.77 9.90 -18.61
C LEU A 21 15.64 10.92 -18.71
N GLY A 22 15.83 12.01 -19.46
CA GLY A 22 14.77 13.00 -19.71
C GLY A 22 13.52 12.42 -20.41
N LYS A 23 13.59 11.21 -21.01
CA LYS A 23 12.41 10.51 -21.55
C LYS A 23 11.62 9.76 -20.47
N HIS A 24 12.22 9.53 -19.29
CA HIS A 24 11.56 8.93 -18.12
C HIS A 24 10.93 10.05 -17.27
N ASN A 25 9.65 10.32 -17.52
CA ASN A 25 8.84 11.46 -17.04
C ASN A 25 9.18 11.97 -15.63
N GLY A 26 10.02 13.01 -15.56
CA GLY A 26 10.28 13.71 -14.29
C GLY A 26 11.22 12.99 -13.32
N VAL A 27 11.88 11.92 -13.76
CA VAL A 27 12.93 11.27 -12.98
C VAL A 27 14.22 12.07 -13.08
N GLY A 28 14.68 12.60 -11.94
CA GLY A 28 15.96 13.29 -11.84
C GLY A 28 17.15 12.34 -11.89
N LEU A 29 18.32 12.88 -12.26
CA LEU A 29 19.60 12.16 -12.21
C LEU A 29 19.88 11.60 -10.81
N GLU A 30 19.48 12.33 -9.78
CA GLU A 30 19.60 11.93 -8.38
C GLU A 30 18.80 10.66 -8.06
N THR A 31 17.53 10.59 -8.46
CA THR A 31 16.68 9.39 -8.28
C THR A 31 17.26 8.19 -9.04
N HIS A 32 17.77 8.43 -10.25
CA HIS A 32 18.48 7.41 -11.00
C HIS A 32 19.70 6.90 -10.25
N ASP A 33 20.50 7.79 -9.66
CA ASP A 33 21.71 7.40 -8.96
C ASP A 33 21.41 6.67 -7.63
N LEU A 34 20.35 7.03 -6.91
CA LEU A 34 19.83 6.23 -5.78
C LEU A 34 19.50 4.79 -6.21
N LEU A 35 18.72 4.64 -7.27
CA LEU A 35 18.36 3.31 -7.79
C LEU A 35 19.60 2.55 -8.27
N ARG A 36 20.53 3.23 -8.95
CA ARG A 36 21.80 2.64 -9.40
C ARG A 36 22.60 2.12 -8.21
N GLU A 37 22.79 2.93 -7.17
CA GLU A 37 23.50 2.52 -5.95
C GLU A 37 22.83 1.31 -5.29
N PHE A 38 21.50 1.33 -5.19
CA PHE A 38 20.74 0.22 -4.63
C PHE A 38 20.89 -1.06 -5.46
N VAL A 39 20.67 -1.01 -6.78
CA VAL A 39 20.76 -2.18 -7.65
C VAL A 39 22.20 -2.70 -7.75
N LYS A 40 23.22 -1.83 -7.76
CA LYS A 40 24.61 -2.27 -7.74
C LYS A 40 24.99 -3.04 -6.48
N SER A 41 24.37 -2.72 -5.34
CA SER A 41 24.59 -3.51 -4.10
C SER A 41 24.14 -4.98 -4.23
N ALA A 42 23.37 -5.33 -5.27
CA ALA A 42 23.02 -6.72 -5.59
C ALA A 42 24.19 -7.52 -6.19
N ASP A 43 25.12 -6.87 -6.87
CA ASP A 43 26.20 -7.51 -7.65
C ASP A 43 27.51 -7.63 -6.87
N GLU A 44 27.68 -6.84 -5.82
CA GLU A 44 28.89 -6.82 -4.99
C GLU A 44 28.90 -7.99 -4.00
N SER A 45 30.06 -8.62 -3.81
CA SER A 45 30.27 -9.75 -2.91
C SER A 45 30.19 -9.32 -1.44
N ALA A 46 28.98 -9.08 -0.91
CA ALA A 46 28.66 -8.80 0.51
C ALA A 46 29.43 -7.65 1.23
N ASP A 47 30.48 -7.13 0.65
CA ASP A 47 31.36 -6.11 1.19
C ASP A 47 31.27 -4.85 0.32
N LYS A 48 30.69 -3.79 0.92
CA LYS A 48 30.93 -2.35 0.64
C LYS A 48 29.92 -1.51 -0.15
N SER A 49 28.61 -1.79 -0.10
CA SER A 49 27.67 -0.66 -0.12
C SER A 49 27.49 -0.13 1.31
N PRO A 50 28.11 1.01 1.70
CA PRO A 50 27.88 1.58 3.04
C PRO A 50 26.42 2.03 3.25
N ARG A 51 25.65 2.09 2.15
CA ARG A 51 24.29 2.62 2.09
C ARG A 51 23.20 1.54 2.10
N TYR A 52 23.50 0.31 1.69
CA TYR A 52 22.50 -0.76 1.63
C TYR A 52 23.10 -2.07 2.14
N SER A 53 22.71 -2.47 3.35
CA SER A 53 23.22 -3.66 4.05
C SER A 53 22.46 -4.95 3.72
N GLU A 54 21.45 -4.90 2.84
CA GLU A 54 20.67 -6.07 2.43
C GLU A 54 20.86 -6.43 0.95
N PRO A 55 21.99 -7.09 0.57
CA PRO A 55 22.24 -7.51 -0.79
C PRO A 55 21.15 -8.42 -1.36
N GLU A 56 20.51 -9.25 -0.53
CA GLU A 56 19.47 -10.17 -0.98
C GLU A 56 18.18 -9.46 -1.40
N LEU A 57 17.81 -8.37 -0.72
CA LEU A 57 16.69 -7.54 -1.10
C LEU A 57 16.98 -6.79 -2.41
N ALA A 58 18.19 -6.23 -2.55
CA ALA A 58 18.63 -5.60 -3.78
C ALA A 58 18.62 -6.58 -4.97
N LYS A 59 19.10 -7.81 -4.77
CA LYS A 59 19.04 -8.90 -5.78
C LYS A 59 17.60 -9.24 -6.15
N LEU A 60 16.72 -9.35 -5.16
CA LEU A 60 15.29 -9.62 -5.38
C LEU A 60 14.65 -8.51 -6.23
N VAL A 61 14.85 -7.24 -5.86
CA VAL A 61 14.31 -6.10 -6.60
C VAL A 61 14.92 -6.03 -8.01
N LYS A 62 16.23 -6.26 -8.17
CA LYS A 62 16.87 -6.32 -9.50
C LYS A 62 16.21 -7.37 -10.40
N ARG A 63 15.97 -8.58 -9.87
CA ARG A 63 15.25 -9.64 -10.60
C ARG A 63 13.82 -9.24 -10.95
N LEU A 64 13.13 -8.57 -10.04
CA LEU A 64 11.76 -8.06 -10.27
C LEU A 64 11.70 -6.99 -11.36
N ILE A 65 12.62 -6.01 -11.33
CA ILE A 65 12.72 -5.00 -12.39
C ILE A 65 12.95 -5.71 -13.73
N HIS A 66 13.84 -6.70 -13.77
CA HIS A 66 14.09 -7.47 -14.98
C HIS A 66 12.87 -8.26 -15.45
N SER A 67 12.22 -9.03 -14.56
CA SER A 67 11.08 -9.88 -14.91
C SER A 67 9.83 -9.09 -15.32
N THR A 68 9.70 -7.86 -14.86
CA THR A 68 8.59 -6.95 -15.20
C THR A 68 8.87 -6.07 -16.42
N GLY A 69 10.05 -6.23 -17.06
CA GLY A 69 10.42 -5.48 -18.26
C GLY A 69 10.91 -4.05 -17.99
N GLY A 70 11.35 -3.77 -16.78
CA GLY A 70 11.85 -2.46 -16.33
C GLY A 70 10.90 -1.75 -15.35
N LEU A 71 11.22 -0.50 -15.05
CA LEU A 71 10.39 0.36 -14.23
C LEU A 71 9.18 0.88 -15.02
N SER A 72 8.00 0.67 -14.45
CA SER A 72 6.74 1.17 -14.96
C SER A 72 6.58 2.66 -14.68
N SER A 73 6.06 3.39 -15.68
CA SER A 73 5.67 4.80 -15.50
C SER A 73 4.28 4.99 -14.90
N LEU A 74 3.49 3.92 -14.74
CA LEU A 74 2.18 3.93 -14.09
C LEU A 74 1.24 5.06 -14.55
N LYS A 75 1.12 5.26 -15.88
CA LYS A 75 0.43 6.42 -16.47
C LYS A 75 -1.07 6.24 -16.67
N GLU A 76 -1.55 5.01 -16.79
CA GLU A 76 -2.92 4.74 -17.22
C GLU A 76 -3.82 4.53 -16.01
N ALA A 77 -4.86 5.36 -15.88
CA ALA A 77 -5.83 5.29 -14.78
C ALA A 77 -6.63 3.97 -14.74
N SER A 78 -6.64 3.21 -15.84
CA SER A 78 -7.27 1.88 -15.93
C SER A 78 -6.45 0.77 -15.26
N GLN A 79 -5.26 1.08 -14.75
CA GLN A 79 -4.40 0.13 -14.06
C GLN A 79 -4.80 0.01 -12.58
N ASP A 80 -4.54 -1.15 -11.97
CA ASP A 80 -4.76 -1.38 -10.53
C ASP A 80 -3.92 -0.45 -9.62
N CYS A 81 -2.96 0.26 -10.21
CA CYS A 81 -2.25 1.37 -9.60
C CYS A 81 -1.79 2.37 -10.67
N TYR A 82 -1.79 3.66 -10.35
CA TYR A 82 -1.30 4.71 -11.24
C TYR A 82 -0.81 5.94 -10.48
N PHE A 83 0.03 6.75 -11.13
CA PHE A 83 0.49 8.02 -10.59
C PHE A 83 -0.41 9.19 -11.01
N LEU A 84 -0.54 10.15 -10.10
CA LEU A 84 -1.09 11.49 -10.34
C LEU A 84 -0.08 12.56 -9.90
N PRO A 85 -0.17 13.80 -10.41
CA PRO A 85 0.59 14.91 -9.86
C PRO A 85 0.28 15.09 -8.36
N ALA A 86 1.31 15.23 -7.53
CA ALA A 86 1.14 15.36 -6.08
C ALA A 86 0.17 16.49 -5.69
N ASP A 87 0.22 17.63 -6.37
CA ASP A 87 -0.62 18.81 -6.11
C ASP A 87 -2.13 18.54 -6.28
N SER A 88 -2.49 17.52 -7.07
CA SER A 88 -3.90 17.11 -7.19
C SER A 88 -4.44 16.47 -5.90
N CYS A 89 -3.56 15.84 -5.12
CA CYS A 89 -3.88 15.14 -3.89
C CYS A 89 -3.39 15.86 -2.64
N ARG A 90 -2.58 16.92 -2.76
CA ARG A 90 -2.06 17.67 -1.61
C ARG A 90 -3.05 18.72 -1.14
N VAL A 91 -3.23 18.85 0.17
CA VAL A 91 -3.98 19.97 0.75
C VAL A 91 -3.19 21.26 0.55
N GLU A 92 -3.85 22.29 0.02
CA GLU A 92 -3.19 23.56 -0.28
C GLU A 92 -2.75 24.25 1.01
N GLY A 93 -1.53 24.79 1.02
CA GLY A 93 -0.95 25.47 2.17
C GLY A 93 -0.35 24.55 3.25
N VAL A 94 -0.58 23.23 3.20
CA VAL A 94 -0.01 22.28 4.16
C VAL A 94 1.41 21.89 3.73
N THR A 95 2.39 22.15 4.59
CA THR A 95 3.80 21.85 4.33
C THR A 95 4.22 20.50 4.92
N ASP A 96 5.39 20.00 4.51
CA ASP A 96 6.02 18.83 5.13
C ASP A 96 6.33 19.04 6.62
N GLU A 97 6.58 20.29 7.03
CA GLU A 97 6.87 20.63 8.42
C GLU A 97 5.61 20.60 9.28
N ASP A 98 4.48 21.06 8.74
CA ASP A 98 3.17 20.96 9.40
C ASP A 98 2.82 19.49 9.65
N ILE A 99 2.94 18.66 8.61
CA ILE A 99 2.67 17.21 8.72
C ILE A 99 3.59 16.55 9.76
N LEU A 100 4.88 16.91 9.79
CA LEU A 100 5.81 16.38 10.79
C LEU A 100 5.41 16.82 12.20
N ASN A 101 5.09 18.10 12.39
CA ASN A 101 4.64 18.63 13.68
C ASN A 101 3.36 17.94 14.17
N ASP A 102 2.41 17.67 13.27
CA ASP A 102 1.21 16.91 13.59
C ASP A 102 1.54 15.48 14.02
N CYS A 103 2.48 14.82 13.35
CA CYS A 103 2.96 13.49 13.78
C CYS A 103 3.54 13.52 15.18
N LEU A 104 4.36 14.52 15.50
CA LEU A 104 4.95 14.68 16.82
C LEU A 104 3.89 14.97 17.88
N HIS A 105 2.89 15.78 17.56
CA HIS A 105 1.80 16.13 18.46
C HIS A 105 0.86 14.96 18.76
N ASN A 106 0.70 14.05 17.80
CA ASN A 106 -0.19 12.90 17.86
C ASN A 106 0.50 11.60 18.26
N PHE A 107 1.83 11.60 18.35
CA PHE A 107 2.59 10.51 18.94
C PHE A 107 2.11 10.27 20.38
N ASP A 108 1.90 9.00 20.74
CA ASP A 108 1.27 8.50 21.97
C ASP A 108 -0.26 8.75 22.13
N LYS A 109 -0.90 9.56 21.28
CA LYS A 109 -2.37 9.76 21.32
C LYS A 109 -3.14 8.79 20.43
N THR A 110 -2.46 8.18 19.48
CA THR A 110 -3.03 7.31 18.46
C THR A 110 -2.51 5.89 18.61
N LYS A 111 -3.00 4.93 17.80
CA LYS A 111 -2.42 3.57 17.69
C LYS A 111 -1.04 3.58 16.99
N SER A 112 -0.29 4.67 17.14
CA SER A 112 1.07 4.86 16.64
C SER A 112 1.96 3.72 17.07
N THR A 113 2.76 3.21 16.14
CA THR A 113 3.68 2.12 16.40
C THR A 113 5.03 2.38 15.78
N VAL A 114 6.10 2.03 16.50
CA VAL A 114 7.47 2.08 16.01
C VAL A 114 7.94 0.65 15.79
N TYR A 115 8.58 0.39 14.66
CA TYR A 115 9.10 -0.91 14.27
C TYR A 115 10.60 -0.84 14.04
N SER A 116 11.21 -2.02 13.96
CA SER A 116 12.59 -2.22 13.51
C SER A 116 12.58 -3.15 12.30
N SER A 117 13.48 -2.96 11.34
CA SER A 117 13.68 -3.90 10.23
C SER A 117 14.02 -5.32 10.71
N GLU A 118 14.59 -5.47 11.91
CA GLU A 118 14.84 -6.77 12.54
C GLU A 118 13.55 -7.47 13.02
N LYS A 119 12.49 -6.70 13.28
CA LYS A 119 11.20 -7.19 13.80
C LYS A 119 10.04 -6.43 13.15
N PRO A 120 9.86 -6.54 11.82
CA PRO A 120 8.95 -5.68 11.07
C PRO A 120 7.47 -5.93 11.39
N ARG A 121 7.15 -7.06 12.05
CA ARG A 121 5.78 -7.46 12.43
C ARG A 121 5.45 -7.28 13.92
N SER A 122 6.39 -6.77 14.71
CA SER A 122 6.20 -6.61 16.14
C SER A 122 6.66 -5.21 16.55
N PRO A 123 5.73 -4.34 16.97
CA PRO A 123 6.09 -3.01 17.39
C PRO A 123 7.06 -3.08 18.58
N LEU A 124 7.97 -2.12 18.65
CA LEU A 124 8.90 -1.97 19.77
C LEU A 124 8.11 -1.70 21.05
N LYS A 125 8.43 -2.43 22.13
CA LYS A 125 7.74 -2.30 23.43
C LYS A 125 7.84 -0.89 24.03
N ILE A 126 8.94 -0.20 23.77
CA ILE A 126 9.15 1.19 24.15
C ILE A 126 9.27 1.97 22.85
N ALA A 127 8.17 2.55 22.42
CA ALA A 127 8.13 3.38 21.24
C ALA A 127 8.79 4.73 21.55
N ASN A 128 9.73 5.15 20.70
CA ASN A 128 10.35 6.47 20.77
C ASN A 128 10.62 6.94 19.34
N LEU A 129 10.12 8.12 18.98
CA LEU A 129 10.35 8.71 17.65
C LEU A 129 11.75 9.27 17.45
N VAL A 130 12.45 9.69 18.51
CA VAL A 130 13.80 10.27 18.41
C VAL A 130 14.75 9.43 17.55
N PRO A 131 14.90 8.10 17.77
CA PRO A 131 15.77 7.30 16.93
C PRO A 131 15.26 7.14 15.48
N VAL A 132 13.95 7.26 15.23
CA VAL A 132 13.37 7.24 13.88
C VAL A 132 13.69 8.55 13.14
N LEU A 133 13.47 9.68 13.81
CA LEU A 133 13.72 11.03 13.29
C LEU A 133 15.20 11.25 13.01
N ALA A 134 16.08 10.82 13.91
CA ALA A 134 17.52 10.92 13.71
C ALA A 134 18.01 10.18 12.45
N GLN A 135 17.31 9.11 12.06
CA GLN A 135 17.63 8.35 10.84
C GLN A 135 17.17 9.05 9.54
N LEU A 136 16.35 10.11 9.63
CA LEU A 136 16.04 10.95 8.45
C LEU A 136 17.27 11.76 8.01
N ASP A 137 18.06 12.26 8.96
CA ASP A 137 19.28 13.03 8.68
C ASP A 137 20.52 12.14 8.60
N LYS A 138 20.58 11.08 9.42
CA LYS A 138 21.69 10.13 9.48
C LYS A 138 21.18 8.70 9.33
N PRO A 139 20.91 8.25 8.08
CA PRO A 139 20.47 6.90 7.80
C PRO A 139 21.28 5.82 8.51
N ASN A 140 20.60 4.78 9.00
CA ASN A 140 21.24 3.55 9.46
C ASN A 140 20.56 2.31 8.84
N PRO A 141 20.88 1.99 7.58
CA PRO A 141 20.27 0.89 6.84
C PRO A 141 20.42 -0.49 7.50
N SER A 142 21.43 -0.66 8.36
CA SER A 142 21.68 -1.89 9.10
C SER A 142 20.76 -2.11 10.29
N CYS A 143 20.12 -1.04 10.79
CA CYS A 143 19.23 -1.07 11.95
C CYS A 143 18.13 -0.01 11.77
N VAL A 144 17.32 -0.19 10.75
CA VAL A 144 16.29 0.78 10.39
C VAL A 144 15.17 0.74 11.42
N LYS A 145 14.79 1.91 11.90
CA LYS A 145 13.60 2.09 12.75
C LYS A 145 12.64 3.01 12.02
N TYR A 146 11.39 2.61 11.95
CA TYR A 146 10.36 3.38 11.24
C TYR A 146 9.11 3.46 12.09
N ALA A 147 8.27 4.44 11.81
CA ALA A 147 7.06 4.69 12.57
C ALA A 147 5.86 4.75 11.63
N THR A 148 4.76 4.13 12.04
CA THR A 148 3.53 4.05 11.24
C THR A 148 2.31 4.49 12.04
N ASN A 149 1.29 4.97 11.33
CA ASN A 149 0.00 5.38 11.88
C ASN A 149 0.14 6.51 12.93
N LEU A 150 0.95 7.53 12.64
CA LEU A 150 1.29 8.63 13.55
C LEU A 150 0.19 9.64 13.81
N GLY A 151 -1.01 9.38 13.30
CA GLY A 151 -2.15 10.28 13.36
C GLY A 151 -2.62 10.72 11.98
N PRO A 152 -3.60 11.64 11.95
CA PRO A 152 -4.25 12.00 10.72
C PRO A 152 -3.25 12.65 9.75
N GLY A 153 -3.20 12.13 8.54
CA GLY A 153 -2.42 12.67 7.43
C GLY A 153 -3.13 13.83 6.74
N ASP A 154 -3.48 14.88 7.48
CA ASP A 154 -4.32 16.00 7.00
C ASP A 154 -3.70 16.80 5.83
N GLY A 155 -2.47 16.47 5.42
CA GLY A 155 -1.83 16.97 4.20
C GLY A 155 -2.29 16.31 2.89
N VAL A 156 -3.12 15.26 2.94
CA VAL A 156 -3.66 14.58 1.75
C VAL A 156 -5.17 14.75 1.62
N LYS A 157 -5.62 14.91 0.38
CA LYS A 157 -7.03 14.94 -0.02
C LYS A 157 -7.25 14.05 -1.22
N ARG A 158 -8.50 13.63 -1.40
CA ARG A 158 -8.89 12.89 -2.61
C ARG A 158 -8.96 13.84 -3.81
N PRO A 159 -8.32 13.53 -4.93
CA PRO A 159 -8.32 14.41 -6.09
C PRO A 159 -9.68 14.39 -6.78
N LYS A 160 -10.14 15.56 -7.25
CA LYS A 160 -11.45 15.75 -7.90
C LYS A 160 -11.67 14.86 -9.14
N VAL A 161 -10.59 14.40 -9.76
CA VAL A 161 -10.65 13.48 -10.92
C VAL A 161 -11.28 12.13 -10.57
N LEU A 162 -11.28 11.74 -9.29
CA LEU A 162 -11.91 10.51 -8.81
C LEU A 162 -13.36 10.74 -8.39
N ALA A 163 -14.10 11.61 -9.09
CA ALA A 163 -15.45 12.05 -8.74
C ALA A 163 -16.39 10.93 -8.23
N GLY A 164 -17.32 11.28 -7.33
CA GLY A 164 -18.26 10.35 -6.67
C GLY A 164 -17.89 10.05 -5.22
N GLU A 165 -18.58 9.09 -4.60
CA GLU A 165 -18.30 8.60 -3.24
C GLU A 165 -16.84 8.17 -3.05
N PRO A 166 -16.27 8.26 -1.83
CA PRO A 166 -16.90 8.70 -0.58
C PRO A 166 -16.63 10.17 -0.23
N SER A 167 -17.33 10.68 0.78
CA SER A 167 -17.14 12.01 1.37
C SER A 167 -15.87 12.07 2.23
N ASP A 168 -15.34 13.27 2.48
CA ASP A 168 -14.09 13.44 3.25
C ASP A 168 -14.16 12.86 4.67
N SER A 169 -15.35 12.87 5.31
CA SER A 169 -15.56 12.28 6.65
C SER A 169 -15.48 10.75 6.70
N GLU A 170 -15.50 10.09 5.56
CA GLU A 170 -15.43 8.63 5.41
C GLU A 170 -14.01 8.15 5.04
N MET A 171 -13.06 9.08 4.98
CA MET A 171 -11.66 8.79 4.67
C MET A 171 -10.82 8.70 5.95
N LYS A 172 -9.96 7.69 6.02
CA LYS A 172 -8.99 7.53 7.11
C LYS A 172 -7.64 8.05 6.63
N THR A 173 -7.13 9.12 7.23
CA THR A 173 -5.81 9.66 6.91
C THR A 173 -4.76 9.07 7.85
N TYR A 174 -3.53 8.94 7.35
CA TYR A 174 -2.39 8.41 8.11
C TYR A 174 -1.09 9.06 7.69
N THR A 175 -0.14 9.11 8.61
CA THR A 175 1.26 9.46 8.32
C THR A 175 2.22 8.45 8.91
N ASN A 176 3.27 8.15 8.14
CA ASN A 176 4.38 7.28 8.48
C ASN A 176 5.70 8.04 8.29
N ILE A 177 6.70 7.71 9.12
CA ILE A 177 8.07 8.15 8.95
C ILE A 177 8.89 6.92 8.55
N THR A 178 9.44 6.95 7.34
CA THR A 178 10.24 5.85 6.81
C THR A 178 11.65 6.34 6.51
N PRO A 179 12.64 6.06 7.35
CA PRO A 179 14.03 6.30 7.01
C PRO A 179 14.50 5.44 5.84
N GLU A 180 15.67 5.80 5.31
CA GLU A 180 16.29 5.04 4.23
C GLU A 180 16.59 3.59 4.64
N GLY A 181 16.34 2.65 3.74
CA GLY A 181 16.44 1.22 3.99
C GLY A 181 15.17 0.59 4.57
N THR A 182 14.12 1.39 4.88
CA THR A 182 12.84 0.83 5.34
C THR A 182 12.25 -0.07 4.25
N PHE A 183 12.06 -1.35 4.56
CA PHE A 183 11.36 -2.31 3.71
C PHE A 183 10.04 -2.71 4.37
N ILE A 184 8.95 -2.57 3.61
CA ILE A 184 7.65 -3.13 3.96
C ILE A 184 7.38 -4.27 2.99
N ASP A 185 7.33 -5.49 3.53
CA ASP A 185 7.12 -6.74 2.77
C ASP A 185 5.77 -6.75 2.04
N LEU A 186 5.53 -7.75 1.18
CA LEU A 186 4.28 -7.87 0.43
C LEU A 186 3.09 -7.90 1.37
N HIS A 187 2.14 -6.99 1.16
CA HIS A 187 0.91 -6.86 1.93
C HIS A 187 -0.22 -6.31 1.05
N VAL A 188 -1.40 -6.24 1.64
CA VAL A 188 -2.61 -5.64 1.08
C VAL A 188 -3.27 -4.79 2.15
N ASP A 189 -3.77 -3.62 1.77
CA ASP A 189 -4.46 -2.69 2.68
C ASP A 189 -5.91 -3.14 2.91
N GLN A 190 -6.12 -4.43 3.24
CA GLN A 190 -7.41 -5.03 3.61
C GLN A 190 -8.57 -4.77 2.62
N GLY A 191 -8.27 -4.36 1.39
CA GLY A 191 -9.25 -4.02 0.35
C GLY A 191 -9.72 -2.56 0.33
N TYR A 192 -9.09 -1.66 1.10
CA TYR A 192 -9.27 -0.22 0.93
C TYR A 192 -8.73 0.26 -0.43
N GLU A 193 -9.30 1.35 -0.95
CA GLU A 193 -8.58 2.20 -1.91
C GLU A 193 -7.60 3.10 -1.15
N GLY A 194 -6.41 3.31 -1.71
CA GLY A 194 -5.36 4.09 -1.08
C GLY A 194 -4.87 5.24 -1.96
N ILE A 195 -4.53 6.37 -1.34
CA ILE A 195 -3.75 7.45 -1.96
C ILE A 195 -2.56 7.69 -1.07
N THR A 196 -1.36 7.61 -1.64
CA THR A 196 -0.12 7.88 -0.90
C THR A 196 0.69 8.98 -1.57
N LEU A 197 1.11 9.95 -0.75
CA LEU A 197 2.07 11.00 -1.07
C LEU A 197 3.37 10.76 -0.28
N VAL A 198 4.46 11.36 -0.76
CA VAL A 198 5.74 11.34 -0.07
C VAL A 198 6.27 12.77 0.10
N GLY A 199 6.89 13.03 1.25
CA GLY A 199 7.38 14.34 1.66
C GLY A 199 8.82 14.29 2.19
N ARG A 200 9.39 15.46 2.46
CA ARG A 200 10.78 15.66 2.91
C ARG A 200 11.81 14.98 2.00
N GLY A 201 11.59 15.08 0.68
CA GLY A 201 12.48 14.50 -0.33
C GLY A 201 12.46 12.97 -0.38
N CYS A 202 11.52 12.31 0.29
CA CYS A 202 11.43 10.85 0.29
C CYS A 202 11.32 10.27 -1.13
N VAL A 203 11.99 9.15 -1.34
CA VAL A 203 11.95 8.38 -2.60
C VAL A 203 11.63 6.93 -2.25
N LYS A 204 10.52 6.42 -2.83
CA LYS A 204 10.06 5.04 -2.61
C LYS A 204 10.10 4.24 -3.89
N LEU A 205 10.60 3.01 -3.78
CA LEU A 205 10.43 1.97 -4.78
C LEU A 205 9.23 1.11 -4.39
N TRP A 206 8.34 0.87 -5.35
CA TRP A 206 7.13 0.09 -5.21
C TRP A 206 7.24 -1.16 -6.05
N VAL A 207 6.90 -2.31 -5.47
CA VAL A 207 6.65 -3.57 -6.20
C VAL A 207 5.18 -3.87 -6.02
N MET A 208 4.45 -4.05 -7.12
CA MET A 208 2.98 -4.19 -7.09
C MET A 208 2.54 -5.32 -7.98
N PHE A 209 1.53 -6.08 -7.55
CA PHE A 209 0.89 -7.13 -8.32
C PHE A 209 -0.64 -6.96 -8.28
N PRO A 210 -1.31 -7.10 -9.43
CA PRO A 210 -2.75 -6.93 -9.52
C PRO A 210 -3.50 -7.99 -8.70
N PRO A 211 -4.67 -7.68 -8.12
CA PRO A 211 -5.47 -8.58 -7.29
C PRO A 211 -6.22 -9.65 -8.10
N THR A 212 -5.53 -10.32 -9.01
CA THR A 212 -6.13 -11.41 -9.79
C THR A 212 -6.44 -12.61 -8.90
N GLU A 213 -7.40 -13.45 -9.30
CA GLU A 213 -7.69 -14.70 -8.57
C GLU A 213 -6.43 -15.54 -8.32
N HIS A 214 -5.56 -15.65 -9.34
CA HIS A 214 -4.27 -16.33 -9.26
C HIS A 214 -3.35 -15.73 -8.20
N ASN A 215 -3.14 -14.41 -8.21
CA ASN A 215 -2.26 -13.74 -7.25
C ASN A 215 -2.81 -13.78 -5.82
N LEU A 216 -4.14 -13.69 -5.66
CA LEU A 216 -4.78 -13.78 -4.35
C LEU A 216 -4.75 -15.20 -3.77
N THR A 217 -4.75 -16.24 -4.61
CA THR A 217 -4.48 -17.62 -4.15
C THR A 217 -3.04 -17.78 -3.68
N ILE A 218 -2.06 -17.16 -4.36
CA ILE A 218 -0.68 -17.15 -3.87
C ILE A 218 -0.59 -16.36 -2.56
N TRP A 219 -1.26 -15.22 -2.45
CA TRP A 219 -1.32 -14.45 -1.21
C TRP A 219 -1.83 -15.30 -0.04
N ASP A 220 -2.91 -16.06 -0.26
CA ASP A 220 -3.47 -17.00 0.71
C ASP A 220 -2.43 -18.06 1.14
N GLU A 221 -1.78 -18.74 0.19
CA GLU A 221 -0.78 -19.76 0.46
C GLU A 221 0.40 -19.27 1.33
N TYR A 222 0.82 -18.01 1.16
CA TYR A 222 1.97 -17.45 1.87
C TYR A 222 1.60 -16.50 3.00
N ARG A 223 0.32 -16.37 3.36
CA ARG A 223 -0.16 -15.32 4.27
C ARG A 223 0.56 -15.30 5.62
N GLU A 224 0.93 -16.47 6.14
CA GLU A 224 1.66 -16.64 7.42
C GLU A 224 3.18 -16.51 7.29
N SER A 225 3.74 -16.58 6.07
CA SER A 225 5.19 -16.51 5.83
C SER A 225 5.74 -15.17 6.30
N GLN A 226 6.97 -15.15 6.83
CA GLN A 226 7.65 -13.93 7.31
C GLN A 226 8.32 -13.12 6.20
N GLU A 227 8.56 -13.73 5.03
CA GLU A 227 9.20 -13.12 3.87
C GLU A 227 8.34 -13.39 2.62
N ILE A 228 7.14 -12.82 2.57
CA ILE A 228 6.10 -13.16 1.59
C ILE A 228 6.58 -12.83 0.18
N LEU A 229 7.13 -11.63 -0.06
CA LEU A 229 7.61 -11.26 -1.39
C LEU A 229 8.69 -12.24 -1.86
N LYS A 230 9.72 -12.44 -1.05
CA LYS A 230 10.86 -13.30 -1.37
C LYS A 230 10.43 -14.74 -1.67
N SER A 231 9.40 -15.23 -0.98
CA SER A 231 8.92 -16.61 -1.09
C SER A 231 7.94 -16.84 -2.26
N SER A 232 7.37 -15.77 -2.84
CA SER A 232 6.25 -15.91 -3.78
C SER A 232 6.38 -15.12 -5.09
N TRP A 233 7.35 -14.19 -5.19
CA TRP A 233 7.42 -13.24 -6.30
C TRP A 233 7.50 -13.87 -7.70
N ASP A 234 8.14 -15.04 -7.81
CA ASP A 234 8.33 -15.78 -9.07
C ASP A 234 7.05 -16.46 -9.56
N ARG A 235 6.05 -16.60 -8.69
CA ARG A 235 4.72 -17.16 -8.99
C ARG A 235 3.69 -16.09 -9.27
N LEU A 236 3.90 -14.86 -8.77
CA LEU A 236 3.00 -13.73 -8.98
C LEU A 236 3.07 -13.22 -10.43
N LYS A 237 1.92 -12.85 -10.99
CA LYS A 237 1.78 -12.44 -12.39
C LYS A 237 1.39 -10.98 -12.54
N GLY A 238 1.79 -10.38 -13.66
CA GLY A 238 1.44 -8.99 -14.01
C GLY A 238 2.10 -7.95 -13.10
N GLY A 239 3.22 -8.29 -12.47
CA GLY A 239 3.93 -7.41 -11.56
C GLY A 239 4.43 -6.13 -12.24
N LYS A 240 4.53 -5.07 -11.46
CA LYS A 240 5.13 -3.80 -11.85
C LYS A 240 6.07 -3.30 -10.77
N VAL A 241 7.17 -2.71 -11.18
CA VAL A 241 8.06 -1.97 -10.27
C VAL A 241 8.03 -0.49 -10.65
N ALA A 242 7.89 0.41 -9.70
CA ALA A 242 7.85 1.85 -9.98
C ALA A 242 8.61 2.64 -8.91
N ILE A 243 8.98 3.87 -9.23
CA ILE A 243 9.57 4.82 -8.28
C ILE A 243 8.62 5.98 -8.10
N GLN A 244 8.35 6.30 -6.84
CA GLN A 244 7.60 7.47 -6.42
C GLN A 244 8.56 8.52 -5.84
N THR A 245 8.42 9.75 -6.32
CA THR A 245 9.08 10.95 -5.78
C THR A 245 8.04 11.98 -5.29
N GLY A 246 8.48 13.05 -4.63
CA GLY A 246 7.58 14.04 -4.00
C GLY A 246 6.67 14.82 -4.95
N ASN A 247 6.85 14.71 -6.27
CA ASN A 247 5.96 15.27 -7.29
C ASN A 247 4.82 14.32 -7.70
N GLN A 248 4.74 13.12 -7.12
CA GLN A 248 3.78 12.09 -7.48
C GLN A 248 2.96 11.64 -6.25
N ALA A 249 1.65 11.54 -6.45
CA ALA A 249 0.77 10.70 -5.65
C ALA A 249 0.62 9.34 -6.34
N ILE A 250 0.60 8.26 -5.58
CA ILE A 250 0.21 6.93 -6.09
C ILE A 250 -1.20 6.60 -5.62
N ILE A 251 -2.03 6.12 -6.55
CA ILE A 251 -3.35 5.56 -6.28
C ILE A 251 -3.23 4.04 -6.26
N LEU A 252 -3.74 3.41 -5.21
CA LEU A 252 -3.77 1.96 -5.02
C LEU A 252 -5.24 1.50 -5.08
N LYS A 253 -5.56 0.60 -6.02
CA LYS A 253 -6.90 0.00 -6.10
C LYS A 253 -7.08 -1.11 -5.08
N PRO A 254 -8.34 -1.47 -4.75
CA PRO A 254 -8.63 -2.45 -3.73
C PRO A 254 -7.91 -3.76 -3.99
N GLY A 255 -7.28 -4.30 -2.96
CA GLY A 255 -6.67 -5.63 -3.02
C GLY A 255 -5.28 -5.70 -3.66
N LEU A 256 -4.76 -4.58 -4.18
CA LEU A 256 -3.43 -4.54 -4.78
C LEU A 256 -2.37 -5.06 -3.79
N LEU A 257 -1.71 -6.15 -4.17
CA LEU A 257 -0.60 -6.70 -3.40
C LEU A 257 0.62 -5.82 -3.67
N HIS A 258 1.26 -5.30 -2.62
CA HIS A 258 2.39 -4.42 -2.81
C HIS A 258 3.43 -4.49 -1.70
N SER A 259 4.66 -4.12 -2.04
CA SER A 259 5.80 -3.95 -1.14
C SER A 259 6.44 -2.60 -1.41
N THR A 260 7.05 -2.00 -0.38
CA THR A 260 7.78 -0.74 -0.57
C THR A 260 9.18 -0.82 -0.01
N PHE A 261 10.12 -0.19 -0.70
CA PHE A 261 11.46 0.06 -0.21
C PHE A 261 11.78 1.55 -0.25
N THR A 262 12.22 2.10 0.86
CA THR A 262 12.56 3.52 0.96
C THR A 262 14.02 3.74 0.55
N LEU A 263 14.22 4.22 -0.68
CA LEU A 263 15.55 4.54 -1.25
C LEU A 263 16.17 5.80 -0.62
N ARG A 264 15.33 6.73 -0.18
CA ARG A 264 15.69 7.93 0.59
C ARG A 264 14.62 8.19 1.63
N GLY A 265 15.06 8.41 2.87
CA GLY A 265 14.18 8.62 4.01
C GLY A 265 13.28 9.87 3.90
N GLY A 266 12.15 9.84 4.60
CA GLY A 266 11.28 11.01 4.77
C GLY A 266 9.88 10.62 5.25
N LEU A 267 8.89 11.41 4.85
CA LEU A 267 7.49 11.24 5.25
C LEU A 267 6.69 10.52 4.18
N VAL A 268 5.73 9.71 4.62
CA VAL A 268 4.76 9.03 3.77
C VAL A 268 3.41 9.29 4.39
N PHE A 269 2.54 10.02 3.71
CA PHE A 269 1.22 10.35 4.22
C PHE A 269 0.19 10.00 3.17
N GLY A 270 -0.95 9.53 3.63
CA GLY A 270 -1.95 8.96 2.75
C GLY A 270 -3.31 8.96 3.37
N LEU A 271 -4.26 8.56 2.54
CA LEU A 271 -5.63 8.32 2.95
C LEU A 271 -6.08 7.00 2.38
N THR A 272 -6.91 6.30 3.15
CA THR A 272 -7.66 5.14 2.70
C THR A 272 -9.14 5.43 2.75
N TYR A 273 -9.88 4.80 1.83
CA TYR A 273 -11.32 4.99 1.70
C TYR A 273 -11.98 3.78 1.04
N ILE A 274 -13.29 3.67 1.19
CA ILE A 274 -14.08 2.58 0.59
C ILE A 274 -14.97 3.15 -0.52
N THR A 275 -15.05 2.43 -1.63
CA THR A 275 -16.05 2.65 -2.67
C THR A 275 -16.79 1.35 -2.94
N LYS A 276 -17.82 1.41 -3.80
CA LYS A 276 -18.45 0.20 -4.32
C LYS A 276 -17.46 -0.75 -4.99
N SER A 277 -16.31 -0.27 -5.50
CA SER A 277 -15.33 -1.13 -6.20
C SER A 277 -14.66 -2.13 -5.25
N CYS A 278 -14.50 -1.77 -3.97
CA CYS A 278 -13.89 -2.60 -2.92
C CYS A 278 -14.59 -3.95 -2.75
N LEU A 279 -15.92 -4.00 -2.96
CA LEU A 279 -16.72 -5.24 -2.85
C LEU A 279 -16.20 -6.39 -3.72
N THR A 280 -15.48 -6.07 -4.81
CA THR A 280 -14.89 -7.10 -5.70
C THR A 280 -13.88 -8.00 -5.01
N VAL A 281 -13.15 -7.50 -4.01
CA VAL A 281 -11.99 -8.19 -3.45
C VAL A 281 -12.06 -8.37 -1.93
N THR A 282 -12.73 -7.47 -1.22
CA THR A 282 -12.89 -7.53 0.24
C THR A 282 -13.46 -8.86 0.75
N PRO A 283 -14.40 -9.56 0.06
CA PRO A 283 -14.90 -10.85 0.55
C PRO A 283 -13.84 -11.94 0.56
N LYS A 284 -12.99 -11.98 -0.48
CA LYS A 284 -11.90 -12.96 -0.58
C LYS A 284 -10.83 -12.67 0.46
N LEU A 285 -10.42 -11.40 0.60
CA LEU A 285 -9.44 -10.99 1.60
C LEU A 285 -9.91 -11.30 3.02
N LEU A 286 -11.17 -11.01 3.35
CA LEU A 286 -11.73 -11.31 4.67
C LEU A 286 -11.70 -12.81 4.98
N ARG A 287 -11.99 -13.68 3.99
CA ARG A 287 -11.89 -15.14 4.16
C ARG A 287 -10.46 -15.57 4.44
N ILE A 288 -9.49 -15.07 3.65
CA ILE A 288 -8.06 -15.35 3.86
C ILE A 288 -7.64 -14.93 5.28
N GLU A 289 -7.92 -13.68 5.70
CA GLU A 289 -7.57 -13.24 7.05
C GLU A 289 -8.24 -14.09 8.14
N HIS A 290 -9.50 -14.50 7.93
CA HIS A 290 -10.21 -15.35 8.87
C HIS A 290 -9.55 -16.72 9.02
N ASP A 291 -9.20 -17.35 7.89
CA ASP A 291 -8.66 -18.71 7.83
C ASP A 291 -7.28 -18.80 8.49
N HIS A 292 -6.46 -17.74 8.38
CA HIS A 292 -5.11 -17.70 8.93
C HIS A 292 -5.03 -17.17 10.37
N PHE A 293 -5.78 -16.12 10.74
CA PHE A 293 -5.60 -15.48 12.06
C PHE A 293 -6.71 -15.77 13.07
N GLN A 294 -7.88 -16.22 12.61
CA GLN A 294 -9.10 -16.53 13.38
C GLN A 294 -9.69 -15.38 14.22
N LYS A 295 -8.87 -14.45 14.71
CA LYS A 295 -9.23 -13.24 15.43
C LYS A 295 -9.10 -12.06 14.47
N LEU A 296 -10.26 -11.54 14.08
CA LEU A 296 -10.37 -10.35 13.24
C LEU A 296 -10.76 -9.16 14.11
N GLY A 297 -10.05 -8.05 13.94
CA GLY A 297 -10.41 -6.75 14.52
C GLY A 297 -11.37 -5.98 13.62
N ASP A 298 -11.87 -4.85 14.13
CA ASP A 298 -12.78 -4.00 13.35
C ASP A 298 -12.12 -3.49 12.05
N ASP A 299 -10.83 -3.20 12.08
CA ASP A 299 -10.09 -2.73 10.91
C ASP A 299 -10.02 -3.79 9.78
N ASP A 300 -10.08 -5.09 10.13
CA ASP A 300 -10.15 -6.21 9.16
C ASP A 300 -11.55 -6.40 8.59
N LEU A 301 -12.59 -6.13 9.40
CA LEU A 301 -13.99 -6.31 9.00
C LEU A 301 -14.56 -5.12 8.23
N SER A 302 -14.09 -3.92 8.55
CA SER A 302 -14.66 -2.65 8.07
C SER A 302 -14.69 -2.57 6.54
N PRO A 303 -13.61 -2.87 5.79
CA PRO A 303 -13.64 -2.79 4.33
C PRO A 303 -14.76 -3.62 3.70
N PHE A 304 -14.95 -4.84 4.20
CA PHE A 304 -16.00 -5.74 3.73
C PHE A 304 -17.39 -5.19 4.05
N LEU A 305 -17.66 -4.85 5.31
CA LEU A 305 -19.00 -4.43 5.74
C LEU A 305 -19.37 -3.05 5.19
N GLU A 306 -18.45 -2.09 5.17
CA GLU A 306 -18.67 -0.77 4.58
C GLU A 306 -18.92 -0.88 3.07
N SER A 307 -18.17 -1.74 2.35
CA SER A 307 -18.41 -1.95 0.92
C SER A 307 -19.79 -2.54 0.62
N ILE A 308 -20.30 -3.44 1.48
CA ILE A 308 -21.68 -3.93 1.38
C ILE A 308 -22.65 -2.79 1.64
N LEU A 309 -22.48 -2.03 2.73
CA LEU A 309 -23.41 -0.96 3.10
C LEU A 309 -23.51 0.11 2.01
N ILE A 310 -22.38 0.53 1.43
CA ILE A 310 -22.33 1.43 0.27
C ILE A 310 -23.11 0.83 -0.90
N CYS A 311 -22.89 -0.46 -1.21
CA CYS A 311 -23.58 -1.12 -2.30
C CYS A 311 -25.09 -1.34 -2.05
N MET A 312 -25.57 -1.19 -0.80
CA MET A 312 -26.98 -1.24 -0.43
C MET A 312 -27.70 0.10 -0.60
N SER A 313 -26.97 1.20 -0.88
CA SER A 313 -27.56 2.51 -1.19
C SER A 313 -28.52 2.41 -2.39
N PRO A 314 -29.65 3.15 -2.41
CA PRO A 314 -30.58 3.16 -3.54
C PRO A 314 -29.95 3.55 -4.89
N GLU A 315 -28.84 4.28 -4.86
CA GLU A 315 -28.11 4.75 -6.05
C GLU A 315 -27.12 3.70 -6.59
N SER A 316 -26.88 2.62 -5.85
CA SER A 316 -25.93 1.57 -6.21
C SER A 316 -26.53 0.58 -7.21
N ASP A 317 -25.78 0.31 -8.28
CA ASP A 317 -26.04 -0.74 -9.27
C ASP A 317 -25.56 -2.14 -8.83
N ARG A 318 -24.99 -2.27 -7.61
CA ARG A 318 -24.36 -3.51 -7.10
C ARG A 318 -25.10 -4.15 -5.92
N GLN A 319 -26.35 -3.76 -5.66
CA GLN A 319 -27.11 -4.27 -4.52
C GLN A 319 -27.26 -5.81 -4.54
N ASP A 320 -27.63 -6.40 -5.68
CA ASP A 320 -27.79 -7.85 -5.81
C ASP A 320 -26.45 -8.60 -5.58
N GLU A 321 -25.33 -8.01 -6.00
CA GLU A 321 -24.01 -8.56 -5.76
C GLU A 321 -23.63 -8.51 -4.27
N ALA A 322 -23.88 -7.37 -3.61
CA ALA A 322 -23.62 -7.22 -2.18
C ALA A 322 -24.42 -8.22 -1.35
N LEU A 323 -25.69 -8.42 -1.70
CA LEU A 323 -26.55 -9.43 -1.08
C LEU A 323 -26.04 -10.85 -1.35
N ARG A 324 -25.64 -11.18 -2.58
CA ARG A 324 -25.05 -12.49 -2.91
C ARG A 324 -23.81 -12.75 -2.06
N VAL A 325 -22.88 -11.80 -2.03
CA VAL A 325 -21.64 -11.88 -1.27
C VAL A 325 -21.90 -12.07 0.22
N LEU A 326 -22.82 -11.29 0.80
CA LEU A 326 -23.22 -11.42 2.21
C LEU A 326 -23.89 -12.78 2.50
N CYS A 327 -24.62 -13.34 1.54
CA CYS A 327 -25.23 -14.66 1.64
C CYS A 327 -24.19 -15.79 1.64
N GLU A 328 -23.17 -15.69 0.79
CA GLU A 328 -22.09 -16.67 0.61
C GLU A 328 -20.98 -16.56 1.67
N MET A 329 -20.93 -15.47 2.42
CA MET A 329 -19.89 -15.27 3.44
C MET A 329 -20.06 -16.26 4.61
N PRO A 330 -18.99 -16.98 5.02
CA PRO A 330 -19.03 -17.83 6.20
C PRO A 330 -19.51 -17.06 7.44
N LYS A 331 -20.16 -17.76 8.37
CA LYS A 331 -20.70 -17.14 9.60
C LYS A 331 -19.60 -16.84 10.61
N ILE A 332 -18.74 -15.87 10.27
CA ILE A 332 -17.66 -15.39 11.10
C ILE A 332 -18.26 -14.71 12.34
N ARG A 333 -17.85 -15.17 13.53
CA ARG A 333 -18.40 -14.67 14.80
C ARG A 333 -18.17 -13.17 15.00
N ALA A 334 -17.02 -12.66 14.53
CA ALA A 334 -16.67 -11.26 14.63
C ALA A 334 -17.62 -10.37 13.79
N VAL A 335 -17.95 -10.79 12.56
CA VAL A 335 -18.93 -10.12 11.70
C VAL A 335 -20.30 -10.00 12.38
N LYS A 336 -20.76 -11.07 13.05
CA LYS A 336 -22.07 -11.05 13.76
C LYS A 336 -22.19 -9.98 14.84
N LYS A 337 -21.06 -9.57 15.44
CA LYS A 337 -21.03 -8.62 16.56
C LYS A 337 -20.75 -7.19 16.11
N ASN A 338 -20.48 -6.96 14.84
CA ASN A 338 -20.12 -5.65 14.33
C ASN A 338 -21.37 -4.80 14.02
N ASP A 339 -21.36 -3.54 14.44
CA ASP A 339 -22.50 -2.62 14.31
C ASP A 339 -22.88 -2.32 12.86
N LEU A 340 -21.93 -2.41 11.91
CA LEU A 340 -22.22 -2.23 10.49
C LEU A 340 -23.15 -3.33 9.96
N LEU A 341 -23.06 -4.56 10.49
CA LEU A 341 -23.97 -5.62 10.10
C LEU A 341 -25.42 -5.31 10.50
N ALA A 342 -25.65 -4.62 11.63
CA ALA A 342 -26.98 -4.18 12.01
C ALA A 342 -27.55 -3.18 10.99
N LYS A 343 -26.74 -2.17 10.60
CA LYS A 343 -27.11 -1.21 9.56
C LYS A 343 -27.41 -1.88 8.22
N ILE A 344 -26.61 -2.87 7.82
CA ILE A 344 -26.85 -3.65 6.60
C ILE A 344 -28.18 -4.38 6.70
N LYS A 345 -28.48 -5.04 7.83
CA LYS A 345 -29.76 -5.74 8.04
C LYS A 345 -30.95 -4.80 7.92
N ASP A 346 -30.86 -3.59 8.46
CA ASP A 346 -31.91 -2.58 8.37
C ASP A 346 -32.12 -2.08 6.92
N ALA A 347 -31.05 -2.08 6.11
CA ALA A 347 -31.13 -1.73 4.69
C ALA A 347 -31.71 -2.86 3.80
N ILE A 348 -31.80 -4.09 4.30
CA ILE A 348 -32.39 -5.21 3.54
C ILE A 348 -33.91 -5.14 3.61
N THR A 349 -34.54 -4.78 2.50
CA THR A 349 -36.01 -4.63 2.40
C THR A 349 -36.75 -5.95 2.13
N SER A 350 -36.07 -6.95 1.58
CA SER A 350 -36.65 -8.26 1.27
C SER A 350 -36.65 -9.19 2.49
N ALA A 351 -37.72 -9.96 2.71
CA ALA A 351 -37.73 -11.00 3.75
C ALA A 351 -36.79 -12.19 3.42
N ASP A 352 -36.71 -12.54 2.13
CA ASP A 352 -35.98 -13.70 1.62
C ASP A 352 -34.78 -13.29 0.77
N CYS A 353 -33.69 -14.05 0.90
CA CYS A 353 -32.49 -13.91 0.11
C CYS A 353 -32.74 -14.41 -1.31
N ARG A 354 -32.68 -13.51 -2.30
CA ARG A 354 -32.90 -13.85 -3.72
C ARG A 354 -31.89 -14.86 -4.27
N HIS A 355 -30.69 -14.94 -3.68
CA HIS A 355 -29.66 -15.87 -4.12
C HIS A 355 -29.95 -17.33 -3.73
N CYS A 356 -30.44 -17.59 -2.51
CA CYS A 356 -30.63 -18.96 -2.00
C CYS A 356 -32.05 -19.32 -1.57
N GLY A 357 -33.00 -18.39 -1.64
CA GLY A 357 -34.41 -18.56 -1.26
C GLY A 357 -34.68 -18.66 0.24
N LYS A 358 -33.66 -18.51 1.10
CA LYS A 358 -33.83 -18.59 2.57
C LYS A 358 -34.11 -17.21 3.15
N ARG A 359 -34.83 -17.16 4.29
CA ARG A 359 -35.04 -15.92 5.04
C ARG A 359 -33.71 -15.31 5.50
N TRP A 360 -33.56 -13.99 5.40
CA TRP A 360 -32.33 -13.29 5.81
C TRP A 360 -31.94 -13.52 7.27
N ARG A 361 -32.93 -13.64 8.16
CA ARG A 361 -32.72 -14.01 9.57
C ARG A 361 -31.96 -15.33 9.76
N SER A 362 -31.98 -16.25 8.78
CA SER A 362 -31.26 -17.53 8.87
C SER A 362 -29.78 -17.43 8.52
N HIS A 363 -29.36 -16.37 7.83
CA HIS A 363 -27.96 -16.13 7.47
C HIS A 363 -27.19 -15.58 8.68
N TRP A 364 -27.71 -14.51 9.27
CA TRP A 364 -27.00 -13.70 10.26
C TRP A 364 -27.77 -13.47 11.57
N GLY A 365 -28.87 -14.20 11.78
CA GLY A 365 -29.57 -14.25 13.07
C GLY A 365 -28.87 -15.09 14.12
#